data_AF-G3UQS1-F1
#
_entry.id   AF-G3UQS1-F1
#
_cell.length_a   1.000
_cell.length_b   1.000
_cell.length_c   1.000
_cell.angle_alpha   90.00
_cell.angle_beta   90.00
_cell.angle_gamma   90.00
#
_symmetry.space_group_name_H-M   'P 1'
#
loop_
_entity.id
_entity.type
_entity.pdbx_description
1 polymer ?
#
loop_
_entity_poly.entity_id
_entity_poly.type
_entity_poly.pdbx_seq_one_letter_code
_entity_poly.pdbx_strand_id
1 'polypeptide(L)'
;MEFSSRARQRHLRLTGDRREPYPHSLQFYQEPPTENISLVEFESFAVDRLRLLKVVENLGVSYVKSGDAYKTKLEAELRKLKFPYRALAEDDYDARRKDHISHFILRLAYCQSEELRRWFLQQEMDLFRYRFHELTEGLRQKFLDHVNLSFEAVSVLLSGSVSCRVCLMLF
;
A
#
# COMPACT_ATOMS: atom_id res chain seq x y z
N MET A 1 38.46 -31.86 4.12
CA MET A 1 37.61 -30.98 3.30
C MET A 1 36.28 -31.67 3.18
N GLU A 2 35.21 -31.13 3.75
CA GLU A 2 33.83 -31.45 3.35
C GLU A 2 32.87 -30.44 3.99
N PHE A 3 32.28 -29.60 3.14
CA PHE A 3 31.24 -28.63 3.47
C PHE A 3 29.90 -29.37 3.48
N SER A 4 29.11 -29.26 4.55
CA SER A 4 27.71 -29.66 4.53
C SER A 4 26.82 -28.51 4.98
N SER A 5 25.80 -28.28 4.16
CA SER A 5 25.02 -27.08 3.95
C SER A 5 23.95 -26.86 5.04
N ARG A 6 23.80 -25.60 5.46
CA ARG A 6 22.73 -25.15 6.36
C ARG A 6 21.38 -25.28 5.64
N ALA A 7 20.56 -26.24 6.08
CA ALA A 7 19.19 -26.41 5.65
C ALA A 7 18.37 -25.15 5.99
N ARG A 8 17.79 -24.52 4.95
CA ARG A 8 16.77 -23.48 5.08
C ARG A 8 15.61 -24.04 5.90
N GLN A 9 15.40 -23.47 7.07
CA GLN A 9 14.30 -23.73 7.97
C GLN A 9 12.99 -23.35 7.25
N ARG A 10 12.32 -24.34 6.64
CA ARG A 10 11.01 -24.17 6.03
C ARG A 10 10.02 -24.00 7.18
N HIS A 11 9.43 -22.82 7.27
CA HIS A 11 8.41 -22.49 8.25
C HIS A 11 7.26 -23.50 8.13
N LEU A 12 6.97 -24.21 9.23
CA LEU A 12 5.86 -25.15 9.31
C LEU A 12 4.54 -24.39 9.03
N ARG A 13 3.82 -24.83 8.00
CA ARG A 13 2.46 -24.38 7.72
C ARG A 13 1.50 -25.15 8.62
N LEU A 14 1.12 -24.55 9.74
CA LEU A 14 -0.01 -25.01 10.55
C LEU A 14 -1.30 -24.56 9.88
N THR A 15 -2.12 -25.54 9.52
CA THR A 15 -3.44 -25.39 8.90
C THR A 15 -4.47 -24.95 9.94
N GLY A 16 -5.04 -23.76 9.77
CA GLY A 16 -6.20 -23.28 10.50
C GLY A 16 -6.61 -21.89 10.02
N ASP A 17 -7.75 -21.80 9.34
CA ASP A 17 -8.41 -20.58 8.84
C ASP A 17 -7.65 -19.76 7.78
N ARG A 18 -7.74 -20.17 6.50
CA ARG A 18 -7.09 -19.49 5.36
C ARG A 18 -7.86 -18.26 4.88
N ARG A 19 -8.21 -17.34 5.79
CA ARG A 19 -8.42 -15.96 5.36
C ARG A 19 -7.03 -15.35 5.26
N GLU A 20 -6.49 -15.28 4.05
CA GLU A 20 -5.27 -14.49 3.84
C GLU A 20 -5.56 -13.06 4.33
N PRO A 21 -4.82 -12.54 5.33
CA PRO A 21 -5.07 -11.20 5.88
C PRO A 21 -4.86 -10.09 4.85
N TYR A 22 -4.28 -10.42 3.70
CA TYR A 22 -3.97 -9.51 2.61
C TYR A 22 -4.56 -10.01 1.28
N PRO A 23 -5.89 -10.05 1.12
CA PRO A 23 -6.53 -10.59 -0.09
C PRO A 23 -6.35 -9.68 -1.31
N HIS A 24 -6.05 -8.40 -1.09
CA HIS A 24 -5.93 -7.39 -2.14
C HIS A 24 -4.64 -6.56 -1.96
N SER A 25 -4.03 -6.16 -3.08
CA SER A 25 -2.86 -5.25 -3.09
C SER A 25 -3.21 -3.79 -2.75
N LEU A 26 -4.49 -3.44 -2.75
CA LEU A 26 -5.00 -2.15 -2.29
C LEU A 26 -5.73 -2.36 -0.95
N GLN A 27 -5.45 -1.52 0.04
CA GLN A 27 -6.04 -1.60 1.37
C GLN A 27 -6.42 -0.22 1.90
N PHE A 28 -7.42 -0.19 2.79
CA PHE A 28 -7.85 1.03 3.49
C PHE A 28 -7.16 1.24 4.85
N TYR A 29 -6.30 0.31 5.27
CA TYR A 29 -5.56 0.37 6.54
C TYR A 29 -6.46 0.64 7.76
N GLN A 30 -7.59 -0.07 7.83
CA GLN A 30 -8.61 0.08 8.88
C GLN A 30 -8.21 -0.60 10.20
N GLU A 31 -7.65 -1.81 10.11
CA GLU A 31 -7.26 -2.60 11.28
C GLU A 31 -5.74 -2.55 11.46
N PRO A 32 -5.22 -2.27 12.68
CA PRO A 32 -3.79 -2.26 12.92
C PRO A 32 -3.19 -3.67 12.80
N PRO A 33 -1.95 -3.82 12.32
CA PRO A 33 -1.27 -5.10 12.27
C PRO A 33 -1.05 -5.64 13.70
N THR A 34 -1.49 -6.87 13.96
CA THR A 34 -1.31 -7.58 15.24
C THR A 34 -0.05 -8.44 15.29
N GLU A 35 0.75 -8.41 14.22
CA GLU A 35 1.95 -9.21 14.07
C GLU A 35 3.18 -8.53 14.72
N ASN A 36 4.06 -9.34 15.30
CA ASN A 36 5.34 -8.87 15.83
C ASN A 36 6.38 -8.77 14.71
N ILE A 37 7.13 -7.68 14.68
CA ILE A 37 8.23 -7.46 13.72
C ILE A 37 9.54 -7.17 14.45
N SER A 38 10.66 -7.52 13.83
CA SER A 38 11.97 -7.15 14.37
C SER A 38 12.23 -5.65 14.24
N LEU A 39 13.11 -5.10 15.08
CA LEU A 39 13.49 -3.68 15.01
C LEU A 39 14.13 -3.31 13.67
N VAL A 40 14.91 -4.23 13.09
CA VAL A 40 15.55 -4.05 11.77
C VAL A 40 14.48 -3.97 10.67
N GLU A 41 13.46 -4.84 10.72
CA GLU A 41 12.34 -4.75 9.78
C GLU A 41 11.55 -3.46 9.96
N PHE A 42 11.25 -3.08 11.21
CA PHE A 42 10.56 -1.83 11.54
C PHE A 42 11.25 -0.62 10.90
N GLU A 43 12.57 -0.48 11.10
CA GLU A 43 13.36 0.60 10.51
C GLU A 43 13.35 0.55 8.99
N SER A 44 13.59 -0.63 8.41
CA SER A 44 13.63 -0.80 6.95
C SER A 44 12.29 -0.43 6.29
N PHE A 45 11.17 -0.83 6.91
CA PHE A 45 9.82 -0.57 6.39
C PHE A 45 9.47 0.91 6.47
N ALA A 46 9.85 1.58 7.56
CA ALA A 46 9.67 3.02 7.72
C ALA A 46 10.45 3.79 6.65
N VAL A 47 11.73 3.48 6.49
CA VAL A 47 12.64 4.16 5.55
C VAL A 47 12.16 3.95 4.10
N ASP A 48 11.82 2.72 3.73
CA ASP A 48 11.37 2.41 2.38
C ASP A 48 10.05 3.12 2.03
N ARG A 49 9.08 3.16 2.95
CA ARG A 49 7.83 3.87 2.69
C ARG A 49 8.02 5.38 2.66
N LEU A 50 8.84 5.94 3.54
CA LEU A 50 9.15 7.37 3.51
C LEU A 50 9.82 7.76 2.18
N ARG A 51 10.73 6.94 1.69
CA ARG A 51 11.37 7.14 0.39
C ARG A 51 10.34 7.11 -0.73
N LEU A 52 9.40 6.16 -0.71
CA LEU A 52 8.31 6.10 -1.67
C LEU A 52 7.45 7.38 -1.65
N LEU A 53 7.02 7.84 -0.48
CA LEU A 53 6.20 9.06 -0.36
C LEU A 53 6.93 10.32 -0.85
N LYS A 54 8.23 10.44 -0.59
CA LYS A 54 9.05 11.53 -1.15
C LYS A 54 9.17 11.46 -2.68
N VAL A 55 9.22 10.26 -3.26
CA VAL A 55 9.16 10.10 -4.72
C VAL A 55 7.80 10.54 -5.26
N VAL A 56 6.70 10.16 -4.60
CA VAL A 56 5.34 10.57 -4.98
C VAL A 56 5.22 12.10 -4.99
N GLU A 57 5.75 12.76 -3.97
CA GLU A 57 5.80 14.23 -3.88
C GLU A 57 6.59 14.84 -5.04
N ASN A 58 7.84 14.40 -5.24
CA ASN A 58 8.72 14.93 -6.29
C ASN A 58 8.13 14.75 -7.68
N LEU A 59 7.53 13.58 -7.95
CA LEU A 59 6.87 13.31 -9.21
C LEU A 59 5.58 14.13 -9.37
N GLY A 60 4.84 14.39 -8.30
CA GLY A 60 3.63 15.20 -8.29
C GLY A 60 3.89 16.68 -8.57
N VAL A 61 5.09 17.18 -8.26
CA VAL A 61 5.55 18.54 -8.61
C VAL A 61 6.08 18.59 -10.05
N SER A 62 6.79 17.53 -10.49
CA SER A 62 7.51 17.52 -11.77
C SER A 62 6.66 17.07 -12.96
N TYR A 63 5.58 16.34 -12.74
CA TYR A 63 4.76 15.72 -13.79
C TYR A 63 3.27 15.85 -13.50
N VAL A 64 2.48 15.79 -14.57
CA VAL A 64 1.02 15.60 -14.46
C VAL A 64 0.76 14.18 -13.94
N LYS A 65 -0.01 14.05 -12.86
CA LYS A 65 -0.27 12.78 -12.16
C LYS A 65 -0.87 11.67 -13.04
N SER A 66 -1.49 12.03 -14.16
CA SER A 66 -2.07 11.09 -15.13
C SER A 66 -1.16 10.77 -16.32
N GLY A 67 0.02 11.40 -16.41
CA GLY A 67 0.94 11.23 -17.53
C GLY A 67 1.72 9.92 -17.46
N ASP A 68 2.01 9.33 -18.63
CA ASP A 68 2.73 8.06 -18.72
C ASP A 68 4.13 8.10 -18.08
N ALA A 69 4.79 9.26 -18.14
CA ALA A 69 6.09 9.47 -17.48
C ALA A 69 5.99 9.39 -15.95
N TYR A 70 4.90 9.88 -15.35
CA TYR A 70 4.64 9.76 -13.92
C TYR A 70 4.45 8.29 -13.54
N LYS A 71 3.58 7.59 -14.28
CA LYS A 71 3.26 6.17 -14.04
C LYS A 71 4.49 5.28 -14.14
N THR A 72 5.26 5.44 -15.21
CA THR A 72 6.45 4.61 -15.47
C THR A 72 7.50 4.76 -14.36
N LYS A 73 7.75 6.00 -13.92
CA LYS A 73 8.72 6.27 -12.85
C LYS A 73 8.24 5.77 -11.49
N LEU A 74 6.95 5.96 -11.19
CA LEU A 74 6.37 5.50 -9.94
C LEU A 74 6.36 3.96 -9.85
N GLU A 75 6.01 3.27 -10.95
CA GLU A 75 6.08 1.80 -11.01
C GLU A 75 7.51 1.29 -10.80
N ALA A 76 8.50 1.94 -11.40
CA ALA A 76 9.91 1.56 -11.24
C ALA A 76 10.36 1.66 -9.77
N GLU A 77 9.97 2.72 -9.06
CA GLU A 77 10.31 2.89 -7.64
C GLU A 77 9.52 1.92 -6.74
N LEU A 78 8.24 1.67 -7.02
CA LEU A 78 7.46 0.63 -6.32
C LEU A 78 8.12 -0.74 -6.43
N ARG A 79 8.54 -1.12 -7.65
CA ARG A 79 9.22 -2.39 -7.91
C ARG A 79 10.56 -2.49 -7.18
N LYS A 80 11.35 -1.42 -7.20
CA LYS A 80 12.65 -1.34 -6.54
C LYS A 80 12.53 -1.47 -5.01
N LEU A 81 11.53 -0.84 -4.43
CA LEU A 81 11.27 -0.86 -2.99
C LEU A 81 10.44 -2.08 -2.55
N LYS A 82 10.11 -2.99 -3.48
CA LYS A 82 9.32 -4.21 -3.22
C LYS A 82 7.94 -3.92 -2.60
N PHE A 83 7.30 -2.84 -3.04
CA PHE A 83 5.90 -2.58 -2.74
C PHE A 83 5.00 -3.18 -3.82
N PRO A 84 3.73 -3.47 -3.51
CA PRO A 84 2.78 -3.96 -4.50
C PRO A 84 2.64 -2.95 -5.64
N TYR A 85 2.99 -3.39 -6.85
CA TYR A 85 2.90 -2.57 -8.07
C TYR A 85 1.88 -3.14 -9.06
N ARG A 86 1.42 -4.38 -8.86
CA ARG A 86 0.32 -5.00 -9.62
C ARG A 86 -0.65 -5.70 -8.69
N ALA A 87 -1.92 -5.74 -9.10
CA ALA A 87 -3.01 -6.23 -8.27
C ALA A 87 -3.12 -7.77 -8.18
N LEU A 88 -2.43 -8.50 -9.06
CA LEU A 88 -2.63 -9.95 -9.27
C LEU A 88 -1.33 -10.77 -9.25
N ALA A 89 -0.23 -10.26 -8.69
CA ALA A 89 0.92 -11.12 -8.46
C ALA A 89 0.59 -12.07 -7.29
N GLU A 90 0.42 -13.37 -7.58
CA GLU A 90 0.10 -14.44 -6.62
C GLU A 90 1.18 -14.60 -5.51
N ASP A 91 2.38 -14.02 -5.69
CA ASP A 91 3.52 -14.10 -4.75
C ASP A 91 3.77 -12.79 -3.96
N ASP A 92 2.80 -11.88 -3.88
CA ASP A 92 3.00 -10.54 -3.28
C ASP A 92 2.64 -10.45 -1.77
N TYR A 93 2.48 -11.57 -1.06
CA TYR A 93 2.12 -11.54 0.37
C TYR A 93 3.07 -10.67 1.20
N ASP A 94 4.38 -10.84 1.04
CA ASP A 94 5.38 -10.07 1.77
C ASP A 94 5.35 -8.58 1.40
N ALA A 95 5.04 -8.25 0.14
CA ALA A 95 4.90 -6.88 -0.31
C ALA A 95 3.64 -6.21 0.29
N ARG A 96 2.52 -6.94 0.36
CA ARG A 96 1.27 -6.46 0.99
C ARG A 96 1.44 -6.31 2.50
N ARG A 97 2.07 -7.27 3.16
CA ARG A 97 2.44 -7.20 4.58
C ARG A 97 3.33 -5.99 4.85
N LYS A 98 4.38 -5.79 4.05
CA LYS A 98 5.25 -4.63 4.15
C LYS A 98 4.47 -3.32 3.98
N ASP A 99 3.60 -3.23 2.98
CA ASP A 99 2.76 -2.07 2.72
C ASP A 99 1.86 -1.74 3.92
N HIS A 100 1.17 -2.75 4.47
CA HIS A 100 0.31 -2.58 5.63
C HIS A 100 1.08 -2.07 6.85
N ILE A 101 2.15 -2.77 7.21
CA ILE A 101 2.93 -2.46 8.43
C ILE A 101 3.61 -1.09 8.30
N SER A 102 4.25 -0.82 7.17
CA SER A 102 4.95 0.45 6.94
C SER A 102 4.03 1.67 7.02
N HIS A 103 2.76 1.54 6.60
CA HIS A 103 1.77 2.61 6.73
C HIS A 103 1.52 2.97 8.21
N PHE A 104 1.29 1.96 9.06
CA PHE A 104 1.07 2.18 10.48
C PHE A 104 2.32 2.70 11.21
N ILE A 105 3.52 2.26 10.80
CA ILE A 105 4.76 2.81 11.34
C ILE A 105 4.87 4.31 11.05
N LEU A 106 4.61 4.74 9.81
CA LEU A 106 4.65 6.16 9.46
C LEU A 106 3.54 6.97 10.14
N ARG A 107 2.35 6.39 10.35
CA ARG A 107 1.29 7.05 11.15
C ARG A 107 1.78 7.42 12.55
N LEU A 108 2.56 6.56 13.21
CA LEU A 108 3.14 6.85 14.53
C LEU A 108 4.17 7.98 14.48
N ALA A 109 4.98 8.06 13.44
CA ALA A 109 5.99 9.10 13.29
C ALA A 109 5.40 10.46 12.90
N TYR A 110 4.40 10.47 12.00
CA TYR A 110 3.85 11.69 11.39
C TYR A 110 2.61 12.23 12.11
N CYS A 111 2.18 11.61 13.22
CA CYS A 111 1.07 12.13 14.03
C CYS A 111 1.47 13.31 14.94
N GLN A 112 2.75 13.72 14.98
CA GLN A 112 3.24 14.70 15.95
C GLN A 112 2.77 16.13 15.68
N SER A 113 2.78 16.57 14.42
CA SER A 113 2.37 17.91 14.01
C SER A 113 1.32 17.89 12.91
N GLU A 114 0.48 18.91 12.85
CA GLU A 114 -0.58 19.02 11.85
C GLU A 114 -0.01 19.12 10.42
N GLU A 115 1.13 19.80 10.25
CA GLU A 115 1.83 19.91 8.98
C GLU A 115 2.33 18.55 8.48
N LEU A 116 2.96 17.76 9.35
CA LEU A 116 3.43 16.42 9.02
C LEU A 116 2.25 15.49 8.68
N ARG A 117 1.14 15.59 9.43
CA ARG A 117 -0.09 14.85 9.13
C ARG A 117 -0.62 15.21 7.74
N ARG A 118 -0.76 16.50 7.44
CA ARG A 118 -1.23 16.98 6.11
C ARG A 118 -0.35 16.47 4.98
N TRP A 119 0.97 16.57 5.15
CA TRP A 119 1.93 16.07 4.17
C TRP A 119 1.78 14.57 3.94
N PHE A 120 1.77 13.78 5.01
CA PHE A 120 1.64 12.32 4.96
C PHE A 120 0.37 11.89 4.23
N LEU A 121 -0.78 12.45 4.59
CA LEU A 121 -2.06 12.14 3.95
C LEU A 121 -2.06 12.51 2.49
N GLN A 122 -1.53 13.68 2.14
CA GLN A 122 -1.49 14.14 0.76
C GLN A 122 -0.74 13.14 -0.13
N GLN A 123 0.44 12.69 0.31
CA GLN A 123 1.25 11.73 -0.46
C GLN A 123 0.59 10.34 -0.48
N GLU A 124 0.02 9.88 0.63
CA GLU A 124 -0.70 8.60 0.68
C GLU A 124 -1.95 8.58 -0.20
N MET A 125 -2.71 9.67 -0.22
CA MET A 125 -3.88 9.81 -1.07
C MET A 125 -3.49 9.77 -2.55
N ASP A 126 -2.39 10.41 -2.92
CA ASP A 126 -1.90 10.38 -4.29
C ASP A 126 -1.41 8.99 -4.69
N LEU A 127 -0.71 8.29 -3.79
CA LEU A 127 -0.31 6.90 -3.99
C LEU A 127 -1.53 5.96 -4.13
N PHE A 128 -2.54 6.13 -3.28
CA PHE A 128 -3.79 5.38 -3.34
C PHE A 128 -4.52 5.62 -4.66
N ARG A 129 -4.64 6.87 -5.10
CA ARG A 129 -5.26 7.23 -6.38
C ARG A 129 -4.56 6.54 -7.54
N TYR A 130 -3.23 6.57 -7.57
CA TYR A 130 -2.44 5.87 -8.58
C TYR A 130 -2.78 4.37 -8.59
N ARG A 131 -2.69 3.69 -7.44
CA ARG A 131 -2.98 2.25 -7.34
C ARG A 131 -4.43 1.93 -7.75
N PHE A 132 -5.38 2.79 -7.40
CA PHE A 132 -6.79 2.63 -7.78
C PHE A 132 -7.03 2.79 -9.29
N HIS A 133 -6.31 3.70 -9.94
CA HIS A 133 -6.37 3.88 -11.39
C HIS A 133 -5.78 2.70 -12.17
N GLU A 134 -4.75 2.05 -11.62
CA GLU A 134 -4.12 0.87 -12.23
C GLU A 134 -4.91 -0.44 -12.02
N LEU A 135 -5.93 -0.44 -11.13
CA LEU A 135 -6.84 -1.57 -10.99
C LEU A 135 -7.75 -1.71 -12.21
N THR A 136 -7.88 -2.95 -12.72
CA THR A 136 -8.89 -3.31 -13.72
C THR A 136 -10.30 -3.18 -13.15
N GLU A 137 -11.28 -2.91 -14.00
CA GLU A 137 -12.68 -2.68 -13.57
C GLU A 137 -13.24 -3.83 -12.72
N GLY A 138 -12.95 -5.08 -13.10
CA GLY A 138 -13.38 -6.25 -12.33
C GLY A 138 -12.74 -6.37 -10.94
N LEU A 139 -11.48 -5.94 -10.77
CA LEU A 139 -10.84 -5.93 -9.44
C LEU A 139 -11.29 -4.73 -8.61
N ARG A 140 -11.56 -3.59 -9.26
CA ARG A 140 -12.11 -2.41 -8.62
C ARG A 140 -13.48 -2.71 -8.02
N GLN A 141 -14.37 -3.38 -8.78
CA GLN A 141 -15.67 -3.82 -8.29
C GLN A 141 -15.53 -4.78 -7.11
N LYS A 142 -14.72 -5.83 -7.22
CA LYS A 142 -14.46 -6.78 -6.12
C LYS A 142 -13.94 -6.08 -4.85
N PHE A 143 -13.05 -5.09 -5.01
CA PHE A 143 -12.52 -4.31 -3.90
C PHE A 143 -13.60 -3.43 -3.25
N LEU A 144 -14.45 -2.78 -4.05
CA LEU A 144 -15.56 -1.97 -3.54
C LEU A 144 -16.59 -2.83 -2.78
N ASP A 145 -16.93 -4.00 -3.33
CA ASP A 145 -17.82 -4.97 -2.69
C ASP A 145 -17.25 -5.47 -1.36
N HIS A 146 -15.95 -5.78 -1.32
CA HIS A 146 -15.26 -6.25 -0.11
C HIS A 146 -15.26 -5.21 1.01
N VAL A 147 -15.25 -3.92 0.66
CA VAL A 147 -15.19 -2.81 1.62
C VAL A 147 -16.59 -2.42 2.12
N ASN A 148 -17.64 -3.13 1.71
CA ASN A 148 -19.05 -2.84 2.04
C ASN A 148 -19.46 -1.40 1.69
N LEU A 149 -18.79 -0.77 0.72
CA LEU A 149 -19.23 0.49 0.15
C LEU A 149 -20.20 0.17 -0.97
N SER A 150 -21.51 0.13 -0.64
CA SER A 150 -22.57 0.06 -1.65
C SER A 150 -22.47 1.28 -2.57
N PHE A 151 -21.81 1.11 -3.72
CA PHE A 151 -21.73 2.11 -4.77
C PHE A 151 -22.83 1.81 -5.79
N GLU A 152 -23.89 2.61 -5.81
CA GLU A 152 -24.69 2.72 -7.04
C GLU A 152 -23.82 3.40 -8.08
N ALA A 153 -23.60 2.73 -9.21
CA ALA A 153 -22.85 3.28 -10.33
C ALA A 153 -23.66 4.41 -10.99
N VAL A 154 -23.64 5.60 -10.38
CA VAL A 154 -24.14 6.82 -11.02
C VAL A 154 -23.00 7.43 -11.81
N SER A 155 -23.16 7.37 -13.13
CA SER A 155 -22.30 7.99 -14.13
C SER A 155 -21.99 9.46 -13.80
N VAL A 156 -20.68 9.76 -13.71
CA VAL A 156 -20.01 11.02 -14.09
C VAL A 156 -19.73 12.11 -13.03
N LEU A 157 -20.13 12.04 -11.75
CA LEU A 157 -19.97 13.22 -10.85
C LEU A 157 -19.17 13.10 -9.53
N LEU A 158 -18.48 11.99 -9.20
CA LEU A 158 -18.00 11.76 -7.82
C LEU A 158 -16.48 11.63 -7.60
N SER A 159 -15.63 12.08 -8.53
CA SER A 159 -14.17 12.08 -8.32
C SER A 159 -13.75 12.85 -7.04
N GLY A 160 -14.50 13.90 -6.69
CA GLY A 160 -14.27 14.70 -5.47
C GLY A 160 -14.78 14.04 -4.18
N SER A 161 -15.92 13.35 -4.23
CA SER A 161 -16.56 12.77 -3.03
C SER A 161 -15.88 11.49 -2.55
N VAL A 162 -15.30 10.69 -3.46
CA VAL A 162 -14.46 9.53 -3.10
C VAL A 162 -13.23 10.01 -2.33
N SER A 163 -12.59 11.08 -2.80
CA SER A 163 -11.44 11.66 -2.13
C SER A 163 -11.73 12.10 -0.68
N CYS A 164 -12.95 12.56 -0.40
CA CYS A 164 -13.35 13.06 0.91
C CYS A 164 -13.67 11.91 1.90
N ARG A 165 -14.38 10.86 1.44
CA ARG A 165 -14.65 9.67 2.27
C ARG A 165 -13.41 8.81 2.52
N VAL A 166 -12.51 8.69 1.55
CA VAL A 166 -11.23 7.98 1.72
C VAL A 166 -10.32 8.72 2.71
N CYS A 167 -10.33 10.06 2.69
CA CYS A 167 -9.63 10.87 3.69
C CYS A 167 -10.18 10.66 5.11
N LEU A 168 -11.50 10.50 5.25
CA LEU A 168 -12.16 10.22 6.53
C LEU A 168 -11.92 8.78 7.05
N MET A 169 -11.74 7.80 6.15
CA MET A 169 -11.43 6.41 6.53
C MET A 169 -9.94 6.17 6.80
N LEU A 170 -9.07 7.08 6.35
CA LEU A 170 -7.64 7.08 6.64
C LEU A 170 -7.28 7.88 7.91
N PHE A 171 -8.26 8.23 8.73
CA PHE A 171 -8.10 8.83 10.05
C PHE A 171 -8.83 8.07 11.14
#